data_AF-A0A373VSV4-F1
#
_entry.id   AF-A0A373VSV4-F1
#
_cell.length_a   1.000
_cell.length_b   1.000
_cell.length_c   1.000
_cell.angle_alpha   90.00
_cell.angle_beta   90.00
_cell.angle_gamma   90.00
#
_symmetry.space_group_name_H-M   'P 1'
#
loop_
_entity.id
_entity.type
_entity.pdbx_description
1 polymer ?
#
loop_
_entity_poly.entity_id
_entity_poly.type
_entity_poly.pdbx_seq_one_letter_code
_entity_poly.pdbx_strand_id
1 'polypeptide(L)'
;MNYKPLKGLRGIQMQADFTRFQFSWDSAGNDSRVHFIWIYKEDELNNPRMFSYAQCIDNHIQVAFQYNNIPMQEIRKIRFLVFLSEDQRAPSREDLASLYQDSEYICEVCCGTGEVKWRWSQEPTGMTLLMNSNKKIPENILYYEYRYGNKIFQFEIPGEINYGENSYKGIYFPALQEPPVLKSREPNIMLSVGKEEPRGGGFFRKFADMFRK
;
A
#
# COMPACT_ATOMS: atom_id res chain seq x y z
N MET A 1 -13.18 -3.97 29.87
CA MET A 1 -14.09 -4.01 28.70
C MET A 1 -13.47 -4.94 27.66
N ASN A 2 -14.28 -5.66 26.88
CA ASN A 2 -13.79 -6.65 25.91
C ASN A 2 -13.67 -5.99 24.53
N TYR A 3 -12.60 -5.22 24.33
CA TYR A 3 -12.20 -4.79 22.99
C TYR A 3 -11.34 -5.88 22.36
N LYS A 4 -11.60 -6.19 21.09
CA LYS A 4 -10.89 -7.25 20.35
C LYS A 4 -10.26 -6.68 19.08
N PRO A 5 -8.98 -7.01 18.80
CA PRO A 5 -8.35 -6.60 17.56
C PRO A 5 -8.97 -7.38 16.40
N LEU A 6 -8.85 -6.82 15.20
CA LEU A 6 -9.35 -7.43 13.97
C LEU A 6 -8.21 -8.19 13.30
N LYS A 7 -8.28 -9.52 13.32
CA LYS A 7 -7.24 -10.35 12.70
C LYS A 7 -7.15 -10.06 11.20
N GLY A 8 -5.95 -9.83 10.69
CA GLY A 8 -5.74 -9.55 9.27
C GLY A 8 -6.34 -8.22 8.80
N LEU A 9 -6.56 -7.27 9.73
CA LEU A 9 -7.08 -5.95 9.43
C LEU A 9 -6.25 -5.25 8.35
N ARG A 10 -6.94 -4.80 7.31
CA ARG A 10 -6.39 -4.04 6.19
C ARG A 10 -7.33 -2.89 5.85
N GLY A 11 -6.75 -1.75 5.50
CA GLY A 11 -7.48 -0.58 5.05
C GLY A 11 -6.90 -0.06 3.75
N ILE A 12 -7.77 0.33 2.82
CA ILE A 12 -7.38 0.94 1.55
C ILE A 12 -8.15 2.25 1.34
N GLN A 13 -7.52 3.24 0.73
CA GLN A 13 -8.20 4.44 0.28
C GLN A 13 -8.80 4.19 -1.12
N MET A 14 -10.07 4.51 -1.30
CA MET A 14 -10.79 4.34 -2.55
C MET A 14 -10.44 5.45 -3.55
N GLN A 15 -10.10 5.05 -4.79
CA GLN A 15 -9.70 5.96 -5.87
C GLN A 15 -10.78 6.96 -6.30
N ALA A 16 -12.06 6.59 -6.22
CA ALA A 16 -13.13 7.33 -6.88
C ALA A 16 -13.28 8.78 -6.41
N ASP A 17 -12.96 9.06 -5.15
CA ASP A 17 -13.02 10.41 -4.59
C ASP A 17 -11.92 10.75 -3.59
N PHE A 18 -10.99 9.83 -3.29
CA PHE A 18 -9.93 10.00 -2.28
C PHE A 18 -10.44 10.27 -0.85
N THR A 19 -11.74 10.16 -0.59
CA THR A 19 -12.34 10.42 0.72
C THR A 19 -12.90 9.17 1.35
N ARG A 20 -13.16 8.14 0.55
CA ARG A 20 -13.63 6.85 1.05
C ARG A 20 -12.49 5.90 1.38
N PHE A 21 -12.70 5.15 2.46
CA PHE A 21 -11.77 4.15 2.99
C PHE A 21 -12.55 2.86 3.20
N GLN A 22 -11.97 1.76 2.71
CA GLN A 22 -12.52 0.43 2.92
C GLN A 22 -11.63 -0.32 3.89
N PHE A 23 -12.22 -0.78 4.99
CA PHE A 23 -11.57 -1.67 5.93
C PHE A 23 -12.10 -3.08 5.75
N SER A 24 -11.21 -4.06 5.87
CA SER A 24 -11.52 -5.48 5.78
C SER A 24 -10.65 -6.27 6.74
N TRP A 25 -11.13 -7.41 7.20
CA TRP A 25 -10.41 -8.29 8.10
C TRP A 25 -10.74 -9.75 7.84
N ASP A 26 -9.93 -10.66 8.38
CA ASP A 26 -10.23 -12.07 8.35
C ASP A 26 -11.50 -12.29 9.17
N SER A 27 -12.56 -12.83 8.54
CA SER A 27 -13.80 -13.12 9.26
C SER A 27 -13.45 -13.99 10.48
N ALA A 28 -13.82 -13.55 11.69
CA ALA A 28 -13.84 -14.44 12.84
C ALA A 28 -14.87 -15.53 12.53
N GLY A 29 -14.39 -16.68 12.06
CA GLY A 29 -15.25 -17.73 11.48
C GLY A 29 -16.48 -17.97 12.34
N ASN A 30 -17.66 -17.93 11.71
CA ASN A 30 -18.95 -18.29 12.30
C ASN A 30 -19.30 -17.64 13.65
N ASP A 31 -18.84 -16.42 13.94
CA ASP A 31 -19.39 -15.70 15.09
C ASP A 31 -20.71 -15.05 14.68
N SER A 32 -21.82 -15.77 14.86
CA SER A 32 -23.20 -15.29 14.61
C SER A 32 -23.64 -14.18 15.58
N ARG A 33 -22.71 -13.66 16.39
CA ARG A 33 -22.96 -12.57 17.33
C ARG A 33 -22.76 -11.24 16.61
N VAL A 34 -23.68 -10.33 16.89
CA VAL A 34 -23.55 -8.94 16.54
C VAL A 34 -22.34 -8.36 17.27
N HIS A 35 -21.37 -7.83 16.52
CA HIS A 35 -20.29 -7.03 17.07
C HIS A 35 -20.47 -5.57 16.66
N PHE A 36 -19.88 -4.67 17.45
CA PHE A 36 -19.79 -3.26 17.09
C PHE A 36 -18.36 -2.93 16.69
N ILE A 37 -18.20 -2.36 15.50
CA ILE A 37 -16.91 -1.86 15.04
C ILE A 37 -16.79 -0.38 15.34
N TRP A 38 -15.66 -0.02 15.92
CA TRP A 38 -15.27 1.35 16.17
C TRP A 38 -14.08 1.71 15.31
N ILE A 39 -14.16 2.85 14.60
CA ILE A 39 -13.06 3.41 13.83
C ILE A 39 -12.76 4.79 14.38
N TYR A 40 -11.59 4.93 14.98
CA TYR A 40 -11.04 6.19 15.47
C TYR A 40 -9.87 6.63 14.58
N LYS A 41 -9.68 7.94 14.48
CA LYS A 41 -8.58 8.55 13.73
C LYS A 41 -7.91 9.61 14.60
N GLU A 42 -6.59 9.71 14.52
CA GLU A 42 -5.84 10.81 15.15
C GLU A 42 -6.21 12.15 14.48
N ASP A 43 -6.58 13.15 15.28
CA ASP A 43 -6.70 14.53 14.83
C ASP A 43 -5.34 15.22 14.72
N GLU A 44 -5.33 16.50 14.34
CA GLU A 44 -4.11 17.31 14.19
C GLU A 44 -3.27 17.44 15.48
N LEU A 45 -3.85 17.10 16.63
CA LEU A 45 -3.21 17.10 17.95
C LEU A 45 -2.92 15.67 18.44
N ASN A 46 -2.95 14.68 17.55
CA ASN A 46 -2.78 13.25 17.84
C ASN A 46 -3.79 12.71 18.87
N ASN A 47 -4.96 13.32 18.98
CA ASN A 47 -6.03 12.79 19.82
C ASN A 47 -6.95 11.89 19.00
N PRO A 48 -7.36 10.73 19.53
CA PRO A 48 -8.28 9.86 18.84
C PRO A 48 -9.68 10.45 18.81
N ARG A 49 -10.19 10.69 17.60
CA ARG A 49 -11.58 11.10 17.36
C ARG A 49 -12.36 9.96 16.73
N MET A 50 -13.52 9.67 17.31
CA MET A 50 -14.45 8.69 16.77
C MET A 50 -14.90 9.18 15.39
N PHE A 51 -14.63 8.35 14.38
CA PHE A 51 -14.96 8.65 13.00
C PHE A 51 -16.18 7.87 12.54
N SER A 52 -16.23 6.59 12.88
CA SER A 52 -17.33 5.71 12.54
C SER A 52 -17.59 4.69 13.63
N TYR A 53 -18.86 4.35 13.76
CA TYR A 53 -19.36 3.31 14.63
C TYR A 53 -20.49 2.61 13.89
N ALA A 54 -20.43 1.28 13.83
CA ALA A 54 -21.45 0.49 13.17
C ALA A 54 -21.62 -0.87 13.82
N GLN A 55 -22.84 -1.39 13.74
CA GLN A 55 -23.10 -2.80 13.94
C GLN A 55 -22.57 -3.56 12.72
N CYS A 56 -21.65 -4.50 12.89
CA CYS A 56 -21.10 -5.27 11.78
C CYS A 56 -21.42 -6.76 11.91
N ILE A 57 -21.94 -7.32 10.82
CA ILE A 57 -22.14 -8.75 10.63
C ILE A 57 -21.18 -9.26 9.54
N ASP A 58 -20.80 -8.37 8.62
CA ASP A 58 -19.83 -8.62 7.56
C ASP A 58 -18.42 -8.16 7.97
N ASN A 59 -17.41 -8.77 7.34
CA ASN A 59 -16.00 -8.51 7.61
C ASN A 59 -15.40 -7.34 6.79
N HIS A 60 -16.26 -6.45 6.31
CA HIS A 60 -15.88 -5.28 5.53
C HIS A 60 -16.76 -4.09 5.88
N ILE A 61 -16.16 -2.89 5.89
CA ILE A 61 -16.89 -1.64 6.09
C ILE A 61 -16.26 -0.54 5.24
N GLN A 62 -17.11 0.30 4.67
CA GLN A 62 -16.67 1.52 3.99
C GLN A 62 -17.07 2.74 4.80
N VAL A 63 -16.13 3.66 4.95
CA VAL A 63 -16.32 4.93 5.66
C VAL A 63 -15.80 6.07 4.80
N ALA A 64 -16.46 7.22 4.83
CA ALA A 64 -16.07 8.39 4.04
C ALA A 64 -15.64 9.52 4.95
N PHE A 65 -14.42 10.05 4.79
CA PHE A 65 -13.94 11.22 5.52
C PHE A 65 -13.11 12.16 4.66
N GLN A 66 -13.04 13.41 5.11
CA GLN A 66 -12.18 14.44 4.55
C GLN A 66 -11.32 15.04 5.67
N TYR A 67 -10.08 15.41 5.34
CA TYR A 67 -9.33 16.32 6.21
C TYR A 67 -9.81 17.74 5.93
N ASN A 68 -10.09 18.47 7.00
CA ASN A 68 -10.24 19.91 6.90
C ASN A 68 -8.85 20.48 6.62
N ASN A 69 -8.74 21.35 5.62
CA ASN A 69 -7.54 22.16 5.34
C ASN A 69 -6.30 21.42 4.80
N ILE A 70 -6.33 20.10 4.61
CA ILE A 70 -5.23 19.36 3.95
C ILE A 70 -5.79 18.59 2.75
N PRO A 71 -5.31 18.86 1.52
CA PRO A 71 -5.70 18.09 0.35
C PRO A 71 -5.38 16.60 0.53
N MET A 72 -6.35 15.71 0.30
CA MET A 72 -6.17 14.26 0.47
C MET A 72 -4.99 13.70 -0.34
N GLN A 73 -4.62 14.34 -1.45
CA GLN A 73 -3.50 13.99 -2.31
C GLN A 73 -2.14 14.11 -1.60
N GLU A 74 -2.01 15.09 -0.70
CA GLU A 74 -0.77 15.38 0.03
C GLU A 74 -0.55 14.44 1.21
N ILE A 75 -1.63 13.84 1.72
CA ILE A 75 -1.60 12.97 2.89
C ILE A 75 -0.94 11.66 2.52
N ARG A 76 0.15 11.29 3.21
CA ARG A 76 0.91 10.08 2.91
C ARG A 76 0.29 8.83 3.50
N LYS A 77 -0.15 8.93 4.73
CA LYS A 77 -0.57 7.81 5.54
C LYS A 77 -1.51 8.34 6.61
N ILE A 78 -2.52 7.55 6.95
CA ILE A 78 -3.44 7.85 8.04
C ILE A 78 -3.49 6.63 8.93
N ARG A 79 -3.38 6.85 10.24
CA ARG A 79 -3.48 5.80 11.25
C ARG A 79 -4.90 5.81 11.80
N PHE A 80 -5.53 4.64 11.77
CA PHE A 80 -6.82 4.39 12.35
C PHE A 80 -6.66 3.41 13.50
N LEU A 81 -7.34 3.68 14.61
CA LEU A 81 -7.57 2.67 15.62
C LEU A 81 -8.90 1.98 15.29
N VAL A 82 -8.86 0.66 15.10
CA VAL A 82 -10.03 -0.14 14.75
C VAL A 82 -10.13 -1.37 15.63
N PHE A 83 -11.30 -1.59 16.22
CA PHE A 83 -11.55 -2.73 17.11
C PHE A 83 -13.02 -3.10 17.16
N LEU A 84 -13.29 -4.32 17.61
CA LEU A 84 -14.62 -4.81 17.93
C LEU A 84 -14.92 -4.68 19.43
N SER A 85 -16.19 -4.41 19.75
CA SER A 85 -16.73 -4.56 21.10
C SER A 85 -18.00 -5.41 21.09
N GLU A 86 -18.27 -6.09 22.21
CA GLU A 86 -19.51 -6.84 22.45
C GLU A 86 -20.66 -5.94 22.94
N ASP A 87 -20.35 -4.70 23.34
CA ASP A 87 -21.32 -3.70 23.80
C ASP A 87 -21.28 -2.41 22.96
N GLN A 88 -22.34 -1.62 23.03
CA GLN A 88 -22.46 -0.32 22.34
C GLN A 88 -21.79 0.82 23.10
N ARG A 89 -21.08 0.53 24.19
CA ARG A 89 -20.55 1.57 25.05
C ARG A 89 -19.31 2.15 24.38
N ALA A 90 -19.33 3.47 24.16
CA ALA A 90 -18.16 4.17 23.67
C ALA A 90 -17.00 4.02 24.67
N PRO A 91 -15.79 3.70 24.19
CA PRO A 91 -14.61 3.63 25.03
C PRO A 91 -14.32 4.94 25.75
N SER A 92 -13.76 4.83 26.96
CA SER A 92 -13.25 6.00 27.67
C SER A 92 -11.96 6.51 27.03
N ARG A 93 -11.50 7.69 27.47
CA ARG A 93 -10.22 8.24 26.99
C ARG A 93 -9.05 7.33 27.38
N GLU A 94 -9.11 6.72 28.55
CA GLU A 94 -8.12 5.77 29.05
C GLU A 94 -8.11 4.47 28.23
N ASP A 95 -9.29 3.96 27.87
CA ASP A 95 -9.40 2.81 26.97
C ASP A 95 -8.73 3.10 25.62
N LEU A 96 -9.06 4.25 25.01
CA LEU A 96 -8.46 4.65 23.73
C LEU A 96 -6.94 4.78 23.85
N ALA A 97 -6.45 5.46 24.89
CA ALA A 97 -5.01 5.61 25.12
C ALA A 97 -4.29 4.27 25.28
N SER A 98 -4.93 3.28 25.91
CA SER A 98 -4.40 1.92 26.03
C SER A 98 -4.39 1.18 24.69
N LEU A 99 -5.50 1.24 23.94
CA LEU A 99 -5.63 0.54 22.66
C LEU A 99 -4.68 1.11 21.59
N TYR A 100 -4.42 2.42 21.61
CA TYR A 100 -3.48 3.07 20.68
C TYR A 100 -2.02 2.63 20.85
N GLN A 101 -1.65 2.06 21.99
CA GLN A 101 -0.31 1.56 22.24
C GLN A 101 -0.05 0.19 21.60
N ASP A 102 -1.12 -0.52 21.24
CA ASP A 102 -1.04 -1.86 20.68
C ASP A 102 -1.26 -1.83 19.15
N SER A 103 -0.23 -2.23 18.42
CA SER A 103 -0.22 -2.25 16.96
C SER A 103 -1.27 -3.17 16.35
N GLU A 104 -1.79 -4.17 17.08
CA GLU A 104 -2.84 -5.07 16.58
C GLU A 104 -4.17 -4.36 16.31
N TYR A 105 -4.38 -3.20 16.92
CA TYR A 105 -5.57 -2.36 16.71
C TYR A 105 -5.34 -1.23 15.72
N ILE A 106 -4.10 -1.02 15.28
CA ILE A 106 -3.74 0.09 14.39
C ILE A 106 -3.78 -0.37 12.95
N CYS A 107 -4.69 0.21 12.17
CA CYS A 107 -4.69 0.10 10.73
C CYS A 107 -4.08 1.35 10.12
N GLU A 108 -3.01 1.18 9.36
CA GLU A 108 -2.39 2.29 8.65
C GLU A 108 -2.69 2.21 7.17
N VAL A 109 -3.34 3.25 6.64
CA VAL A 109 -3.75 3.30 5.23
C VAL A 109 -2.83 4.25 4.49
N CYS A 110 -2.22 3.76 3.41
CA CYS A 110 -1.49 4.61 2.46
C CYS A 110 -2.50 5.50 1.74
N CYS A 111 -2.29 6.80 1.79
CA CYS A 111 -3.25 7.80 1.33
C CYS A 111 -2.67 8.65 0.21
N GLY A 112 -3.55 9.41 -0.43
CA GLY A 112 -3.27 10.34 -1.50
C GLY A 112 -2.79 9.65 -2.78
N THR A 113 -2.44 10.46 -3.76
CA THR A 113 -1.93 9.98 -5.04
C THR A 113 -0.41 10.01 -5.05
N GLY A 114 0.21 8.92 -5.50
CA GLY A 114 1.65 8.87 -5.77
C GLY A 114 1.90 8.60 -7.24
N GLU A 115 2.92 9.22 -7.82
CA GLU A 115 3.47 8.83 -9.11
C GLU A 115 4.88 8.28 -8.88
N VAL A 116 5.14 7.11 -9.45
CA VAL A 116 6.48 6.52 -9.51
C VAL A 116 6.85 6.34 -10.97
N LYS A 117 7.83 7.13 -11.41
CA LYS A 117 8.52 6.92 -12.69
C LYS A 117 9.58 5.88 -12.48
N TRP A 118 9.55 4.79 -13.23
CA TRP A 118 10.49 3.68 -13.04
C TRP A 118 11.09 3.18 -14.34
N ARG A 119 12.30 2.63 -14.25
CA ARG A 119 12.96 1.95 -15.37
C ARG A 119 13.99 0.95 -14.87
N TRP A 120 14.23 -0.08 -15.67
CA TRP A 120 15.39 -0.94 -15.50
C TRP A 120 16.59 -0.37 -16.26
N SER A 121 17.78 -0.50 -15.67
CA SER A 121 19.06 -0.19 -16.30
C SER A 121 19.95 -1.42 -16.20
N GLN A 122 20.58 -1.81 -17.31
CA GLN A 122 21.56 -2.90 -17.31
C GLN A 122 22.90 -2.38 -16.79
N GLU A 123 23.48 -3.10 -15.82
CA GLU A 123 24.83 -2.88 -15.30
C GLU A 123 25.67 -4.17 -15.47
N PRO A 124 27.01 -4.11 -15.35
CA PRO A 124 27.87 -5.29 -15.44
C PRO A 124 27.57 -6.35 -14.36
N THR A 125 27.04 -5.92 -13.21
CA THR A 125 26.72 -6.75 -12.05
C THR A 125 25.22 -7.07 -11.96
N GLY A 126 24.52 -7.11 -13.09
CA GLY A 126 23.09 -7.39 -13.17
C GLY A 126 22.25 -6.17 -13.53
N MET A 127 20.99 -6.16 -13.11
CA MET A 127 20.04 -5.10 -13.40
C MET A 127 19.86 -4.18 -12.20
N THR A 128 19.64 -2.91 -12.49
CA THR A 128 19.31 -1.87 -11.51
C THR A 128 17.92 -1.34 -11.80
N LEU A 129 17.03 -1.41 -10.80
CA LEU A 129 15.76 -0.71 -10.83
C LEU A 129 15.97 0.72 -10.35
N LEU A 130 15.70 1.69 -11.22
CA LEU A 130 15.70 3.11 -10.90
C LEU A 130 14.25 3.58 -10.79
N MET A 131 13.96 4.28 -9.70
CA MET A 131 12.64 4.87 -9.45
C MET A 131 12.78 6.32 -9.03
N ASN A 132 11.91 7.17 -9.55
CA ASN A 132 11.72 8.53 -9.08
C ASN A 132 10.28 8.66 -8.60
N SER A 133 10.09 8.83 -7.29
CA SER A 133 8.77 8.98 -6.70
C SER A 133 8.52 10.42 -6.27
N ASN A 134 7.33 10.94 -6.58
CA ASN A 134 6.88 12.22 -6.03
C ASN A 134 6.37 12.10 -4.57
N LYS A 135 6.50 10.92 -3.95
CA LYS A 135 5.96 10.63 -2.62
C LYS A 135 6.81 9.60 -1.89
N LYS A 136 6.75 9.62 -0.56
CA LYS A 136 7.27 8.50 0.24
C LYS A 136 6.23 7.37 0.24
N ILE A 137 6.64 6.16 -0.12
CA ILE A 137 5.76 4.98 -0.21
C ILE A 137 6.26 3.93 0.79
N PRO A 138 5.41 3.41 1.68
CA PRO A 138 5.80 2.36 2.63
C PRO A 138 6.26 1.07 1.95
N GLU A 139 6.93 0.22 2.72
CA GLU A 139 7.26 -1.14 2.30
C GLU A 139 6.01 -1.95 1.93
N ASN A 140 6.19 -3.04 1.17
CA ASN A 140 5.14 -3.97 0.76
C ASN A 140 4.06 -3.40 -0.17
N ILE A 141 4.16 -2.14 -0.60
CA ILE A 141 3.25 -1.52 -1.58
C ILE A 141 3.68 -1.82 -3.01
N LEU A 142 4.97 -1.66 -3.32
CA LEU A 142 5.50 -1.90 -4.65
C LEU A 142 6.16 -3.28 -4.76
N TYR A 143 5.98 -3.91 -5.90
CA TYR A 143 6.61 -5.18 -6.26
C TYR A 143 6.85 -5.22 -7.77
N TYR A 144 7.71 -6.12 -8.24
CA TYR A 144 7.83 -6.38 -9.67
C TYR A 144 7.48 -7.83 -10.00
N GLU A 145 6.90 -8.02 -11.18
CA GLU A 145 6.59 -9.31 -11.76
C GLU A 145 7.62 -9.67 -12.82
N TYR A 146 8.22 -10.84 -12.71
CA TYR A 146 9.16 -11.40 -13.68
C TYR A 146 8.56 -12.67 -14.29
N ARG A 147 8.46 -12.71 -15.62
CA ARG A 147 7.99 -13.87 -16.36
C ARG A 147 9.16 -14.76 -16.75
N TYR A 148 9.05 -16.05 -16.45
CA TYR A 148 10.02 -17.05 -16.87
C TYR A 148 9.29 -18.33 -17.31
N GLY A 149 9.29 -18.55 -18.63
CA GLY A 149 8.43 -19.55 -19.27
C GLY A 149 6.96 -19.24 -19.00
N ASN A 150 6.21 -20.22 -18.50
CA ASN A 150 4.79 -20.08 -18.17
C ASN A 150 4.53 -19.66 -16.71
N LYS A 151 5.56 -19.21 -15.98
CA LYS A 151 5.44 -18.81 -14.57
C LYS A 151 5.67 -17.31 -14.41
N ILE A 152 4.91 -16.71 -13.50
CA ILE A 152 5.10 -15.33 -13.04
C ILE A 152 5.65 -15.40 -11.62
N PHE A 153 6.79 -14.76 -11.39
CA PHE A 153 7.40 -14.59 -10.09
C PHE A 153 7.16 -13.17 -9.60
N GLN A 154 6.70 -13.02 -8.37
CA GLN A 154 6.47 -11.74 -7.71
C GLN A 154 7.58 -11.49 -6.69
N PHE A 155 8.19 -10.31 -6.76
CA PHE A 155 9.25 -9.91 -5.84
C PHE A 155 8.92 -8.55 -5.24
N GLU A 156 8.91 -8.46 -3.91
CA GLU A 156 8.69 -7.20 -3.20
C GLU A 156 9.90 -6.28 -3.36
N ILE A 157 9.64 -4.97 -3.45
CA ILE A 157 10.72 -3.98 -3.34
C ILE A 157 11.12 -3.88 -1.87
N PRO A 158 12.40 -4.05 -1.51
CA PRO A 158 12.81 -4.01 -0.12
C PRO A 158 12.74 -2.58 0.45
N GLY A 159 12.17 -2.48 1.66
CA GLY A 159 12.11 -1.23 2.42
C GLY A 159 11.15 -0.18 1.85
N GLU A 160 11.18 1.01 2.46
CA GLU A 160 10.38 2.14 2.04
C GLU A 160 10.98 2.85 0.81
N ILE A 161 10.11 3.33 -0.08
CA ILE A 161 10.50 4.21 -1.20
C ILE A 161 10.52 5.64 -0.70
N ASN A 162 11.64 6.34 -0.90
CA ASN A 162 11.77 7.74 -0.53
C ASN A 162 11.21 8.66 -1.61
N TYR A 163 10.89 9.89 -1.20
CA TYR A 163 10.65 10.98 -2.15
C TYR A 163 11.92 11.24 -2.97
N GLY A 164 11.76 11.39 -4.29
CA GLY A 164 12.86 11.55 -5.23
C GLY A 164 13.42 10.22 -5.73
N GLU A 165 14.73 10.18 -5.95
CA GLU A 165 15.41 9.04 -6.58
C GLU A 165 15.65 7.87 -5.61
N ASN A 166 15.36 6.67 -6.09
CA ASN A 166 15.60 5.40 -5.41
C ASN A 166 16.26 4.43 -6.40
N SER A 167 17.18 3.60 -5.92
CA SER A 167 17.93 2.66 -6.77
C SER A 167 18.12 1.32 -6.06
N TYR A 168 17.78 0.24 -6.75
CA TYR A 168 17.92 -1.13 -6.28
C TYR A 168 18.82 -1.89 -7.26
N LYS A 169 20.02 -2.25 -6.82
CA LYS A 169 21.11 -2.77 -7.66
C LYS A 169 21.32 -4.27 -7.46
N GLY A 170 22.04 -4.89 -8.39
CA GLY A 170 22.49 -6.28 -8.26
C GLY A 170 21.36 -7.29 -8.41
N ILE A 171 20.32 -6.94 -9.16
CA ILE A 171 19.16 -7.81 -9.39
C ILE A 171 19.43 -8.67 -10.62
N TYR A 172 19.42 -9.99 -10.46
CA TYR A 172 19.74 -10.93 -11.54
C TYR A 172 18.50 -11.65 -12.05
N PHE A 173 18.30 -11.63 -13.36
CA PHE A 173 17.25 -12.37 -14.05
C PHE A 173 17.87 -13.45 -14.93
N PRO A 174 17.58 -14.75 -14.70
CA PRO A 174 18.20 -15.84 -15.45
C PRO A 174 17.94 -15.81 -16.97
N ALA A 175 16.79 -15.30 -17.42
CA ALA A 175 16.47 -15.13 -18.84
C ALA A 175 15.46 -13.98 -19.05
N LEU A 176 15.89 -12.90 -19.70
CA LEU A 176 15.03 -11.75 -20.01
C LEU A 176 14.36 -11.94 -21.37
N GLN A 177 13.20 -12.59 -21.41
CA GLN A 177 12.30 -12.50 -22.59
C GLN A 177 11.62 -11.13 -22.62
N GLU A 178 11.16 -10.67 -21.46
CA GLU A 178 10.58 -9.34 -21.22
C GLU A 178 11.23 -8.76 -19.96
N PRO A 179 11.42 -7.43 -19.87
CA PRO A 179 11.85 -6.81 -18.63
C PRO A 179 10.76 -6.99 -17.55
N PRO A 180 11.14 -7.21 -16.27
CA PRO A 180 10.18 -7.29 -15.19
C PRO A 180 9.33 -6.03 -15.10
N VAL A 181 8.07 -6.17 -14.72
CA VAL A 181 7.12 -5.06 -14.69
C VAL A 181 6.86 -4.64 -13.25
N LEU A 182 7.09 -3.37 -12.92
CA LEU A 182 6.73 -2.82 -11.62
C LEU A 182 5.20 -2.73 -11.50
N LYS A 183 4.69 -3.09 -10.33
CA LYS A 183 3.28 -3.12 -9.95
C LYS A 183 3.11 -2.54 -8.55
N SER A 184 1.89 -2.11 -8.26
CA SER A 184 1.49 -1.60 -6.95
C SER A 184 0.34 -2.44 -6.41
N ARG A 185 0.35 -2.71 -5.11
CA ARG A 185 -0.80 -3.24 -4.37
C ARG A 185 -1.86 -2.17 -4.13
N GLU A 186 -1.43 -0.90 -4.14
CA GLU A 186 -2.29 0.25 -3.91
C GLU A 186 -2.67 0.90 -5.25
N PRO A 187 -3.97 1.00 -5.55
CA PRO A 187 -4.42 1.53 -6.82
C PRO A 187 -4.09 3.04 -6.94
N ASN A 188 -3.97 3.77 -5.83
CA ASN A 188 -3.66 5.21 -5.83
C ASN A 188 -2.19 5.55 -6.17
N ILE A 189 -1.31 4.53 -6.32
CA ILE A 189 0.06 4.71 -6.77
C ILE A 189 0.14 4.44 -8.28
N MET A 190 0.22 5.52 -9.04
CA MET A 190 0.39 5.48 -10.49
C MET A 190 1.83 5.15 -10.84
N LEU A 191 2.01 4.17 -11.72
CA LEU A 191 3.32 3.75 -12.21
C LEU A 191 3.45 4.15 -13.67
N SER A 192 4.49 4.90 -14.00
CA SER A 192 4.82 5.30 -15.37
C SER A 192 6.23 4.84 -15.73
N VAL A 193 6.40 4.26 -16.93
CA VAL A 193 7.72 3.84 -17.39
C VAL A 193 8.51 5.08 -17.80
N GLY A 194 9.66 5.29 -17.17
CA GLY A 194 10.58 6.38 -17.51
C GLY A 194 11.11 6.21 -18.92
N LYS A 195 11.01 7.24 -19.75
CA LYS A 195 11.66 7.26 -21.06
C LYS A 195 13.18 7.34 -20.84
N GLU A 196 13.94 6.47 -21.51
CA GLU A 196 15.38 6.70 -21.64
C GLU A 196 15.60 8.06 -22.31
N GLU A 197 16.51 8.88 -21.76
CA GLU A 197 17.12 9.92 -22.59
C GLU A 197 17.78 9.20 -23.78
N PRO A 198 17.51 9.61 -25.03
CA PRO A 198 18.11 8.98 -26.19
C PRO A 198 19.60 9.32 -26.22
N ARG A 199 20.40 8.51 -25.53
CA ARG A 199 21.85 8.48 -25.71
C ARG A 199 22.20 7.24 -26.52
N GLY A 200 22.18 7.42 -27.84
CA GLY A 200 22.85 6.54 -28.81
C GLY A 200 22.09 5.25 -29.13
N GLY A 201 21.55 5.17 -30.34
CA GLY A 201 20.82 4.00 -30.83
C GLY A 201 21.64 2.71 -30.89
N GLY A 202 20.93 1.57 -30.85
CA GLY A 202 21.47 0.33 -31.42
C GLY A 202 21.13 -1.00 -30.75
N PHE A 203 20.35 -1.07 -29.66
CA PHE A 203 20.28 -2.35 -28.90
C PHE A 203 19.09 -3.27 -29.19
N PHE A 204 17.90 -2.77 -29.55
CA PHE A 204 16.78 -3.67 -29.90
C PHE A 204 16.96 -4.38 -31.26
N ARG A 205 17.88 -3.94 -32.11
CA ARG A 205 18.20 -4.65 -33.38
C ARG A 205 19.15 -5.84 -33.19
N LYS A 206 20.00 -5.86 -32.15
CA LYS A 206 21.02 -6.91 -31.99
C LYS A 206 20.47 -8.25 -31.49
N PHE A 207 19.30 -8.29 -30.86
CA PHE A 207 18.71 -9.54 -30.40
C PHE A 207 18.06 -10.36 -31.51
N ALA A 208 17.53 -9.71 -32.56
CA ALA A 208 16.93 -10.40 -33.70
C ALA A 208 17.97 -11.13 -34.57
N ASP A 209 19.21 -10.65 -34.63
CA ASP A 209 20.27 -11.25 -35.45
C ASP A 209 21.06 -12.37 -34.74
N MET A 210 20.94 -12.50 -33.41
CA MET A 210 21.72 -13.48 -32.65
C MET A 210 21.10 -14.90 -32.60
N PHE A 211 19.82 -15.03 -32.99
CA PHE A 211 19.10 -16.31 -33.07
C PHE A 211 18.86 -16.79 -34.52
N ARG A 212 19.50 -16.15 -35.51
CA ARG A 212 19.62 -16.70 -36.87
C ARG A 212 20.99 -17.34 -37.05
N LYS A 213 21.15 -18.55 -36.53
CA LYS A 213 22.11 -19.53 -37.05
C LYS A 213 21.46 -20.90 -37.04
#